data_AF-X1N9P5-F1
#
_entry.id   AF-X1N9P5-F1
#
_cell.length_a   1.000
_cell.length_b   1.000
_cell.length_c   1.000
_cell.angle_alpha   90.00
_cell.angle_beta   90.00
_cell.angle_gamma   90.00
#
_symmetry.space_group_name_H-M   'P 1'
#
loop_
_entity.id
_entity.type
_entity.pdbx_description
1 polymer ?
#
loop_
_entity_poly.entity_id
_entity_poly.type
_entity_poly.pdbx_seq_one_letter_code
_entity_poly.pdbx_strand_id
1 'polypeptide(L)'
;SEKKYEIFLINTKEDLKEEDIALIKEFWLNKKIEFGILLDEEGEVAKLYNIGILPTIIFLDKNLVVKRVYPGLISKQQTLMFQYINYLLDCREKESPKKEEKEKNNCEGPCEPPPGY
;
A
#
# COMPACT_ATOMS: atom_id res chain seq x y z
N SER A 1 -18.44 -10.31 7.63
CA SER A 1 -16.99 -10.16 7.39
C SER A 1 -16.77 -8.77 6.85
N GLU A 2 -16.10 -7.89 7.59
CA GLU A 2 -15.76 -6.55 7.11
C GLU A 2 -14.55 -6.66 6.17
N LYS A 3 -14.63 -6.10 4.96
CA LYS A 3 -13.51 -6.10 4.02
C LYS A 3 -12.38 -5.25 4.60
N LYS A 4 -11.22 -5.86 4.86
CA LYS A 4 -10.05 -5.19 5.46
C LYS A 4 -9.24 -4.33 4.48
N TYR A 5 -9.46 -4.52 3.19
CA TYR A 5 -8.80 -3.80 2.12
C TYR A 5 -9.65 -3.87 0.85
N GLU A 6 -9.35 -2.98 -0.07
CA GLU A 6 -9.92 -2.97 -1.41
C GLU A 6 -8.78 -2.89 -2.43
N ILE A 7 -8.98 -3.55 -3.57
CA ILE A 7 -8.01 -3.57 -4.67
C ILE A 7 -8.72 -2.99 -5.89
N PHE A 8 -8.02 -2.10 -6.58
CA PHE A 8 -8.42 -1.60 -7.88
C PHE A 8 -7.28 -1.85 -8.86
N LEU A 9 -7.58 -2.46 -9.99
CA LEU A 9 -6.66 -2.53 -11.11
C LEU A 9 -6.97 -1.38 -12.05
N ILE A 10 -5.99 -0.52 -12.31
CA ILE A 10 -6.14 0.57 -13.27
C ILE A 10 -5.45 0.17 -14.56
N ASN A 11 -6.21 0.11 -15.66
CA ASN A 11 -5.65 -0.08 -16.99
C ASN A 11 -5.38 1.28 -17.61
N THR A 12 -4.11 1.60 -17.83
CA THR A 12 -3.65 2.90 -18.36
C THR A 12 -3.42 2.88 -19.86
N LYS A 13 -3.93 1.87 -20.58
CA LYS A 13 -3.85 1.82 -22.05
C LYS A 13 -4.84 2.84 -22.62
N GLU A 14 -4.29 3.81 -23.34
CA GLU A 14 -5.05 4.78 -24.14
C GLU A 14 -5.64 4.10 -25.40
N ASP A 15 -6.66 4.72 -26.00
CA ASP A 15 -7.28 4.30 -27.27
C ASP A 15 -7.78 2.84 -27.32
N LEU A 16 -8.35 2.36 -26.21
CA LEU A 16 -8.96 1.01 -26.15
C LEU A 16 -10.12 0.87 -27.14
N LYS A 17 -10.09 -0.18 -27.94
CA LYS A 17 -11.21 -0.54 -28.83
C LYS A 17 -12.18 -1.47 -28.12
N GLU A 18 -13.39 -1.62 -28.65
CA GLU A 18 -14.38 -2.59 -28.13
C GLU A 18 -13.83 -4.02 -28.07
N GLU A 19 -12.99 -4.37 -29.05
CA GLU A 19 -12.28 -5.66 -29.12
C GLU A 19 -11.35 -5.87 -27.92
N ASP A 20 -10.58 -4.83 -27.54
CA ASP A 20 -9.70 -4.86 -26.38
C ASP A 20 -10.51 -5.01 -25.09
N ILE A 21 -11.63 -4.28 -24.97
CA ILE A 21 -12.52 -4.35 -23.81
C ILE A 21 -13.13 -5.75 -23.67
N ALA A 22 -13.50 -6.39 -24.79
CA ALA A 22 -13.99 -7.77 -24.79
C ALA A 22 -12.93 -8.75 -24.27
N LEU A 23 -11.67 -8.61 -24.71
CA LEU A 23 -10.55 -9.43 -24.24
C LEU A 23 -10.25 -9.21 -22.74
N ILE A 24 -10.32 -7.97 -22.26
CA ILE A 24 -10.15 -7.64 -20.84
C ILE A 24 -11.26 -8.32 -20.01
N LYS A 25 -12.52 -8.25 -20.46
CA LYS A 25 -13.66 -8.90 -19.79
C LYS A 25 -13.52 -10.42 -19.79
N GLU A 26 -13.12 -11.02 -20.90
CA GLU A 26 -12.87 -12.46 -20.98
C GLU A 26 -11.75 -12.89 -20.01
N PHE A 27 -10.62 -12.17 -20.02
CA PHE A 27 -9.52 -12.43 -19.09
C PHE A 27 -9.98 -12.33 -17.64
N TRP A 28 -10.78 -11.31 -17.31
CA TRP A 28 -11.34 -11.10 -15.98
C TRP A 28 -12.18 -12.30 -15.52
N LEU A 29 -13.14 -12.73 -16.36
CA LEU A 29 -14.02 -13.86 -16.06
C LEU A 29 -13.22 -15.17 -15.92
N ASN A 30 -12.30 -15.43 -16.84
CA ASN A 30 -11.51 -16.66 -16.88
C ASN A 30 -10.52 -16.79 -15.71
N LYS A 31 -9.90 -15.67 -15.29
CA LYS A 31 -8.98 -15.66 -14.16
C LYS A 31 -9.69 -15.54 -12.80
N LYS A 32 -11.03 -15.41 -12.80
CA LYS A 32 -11.83 -15.23 -11.58
C LYS A 32 -11.28 -14.11 -10.70
N ILE A 33 -10.88 -13.00 -11.31
CA ILE A 33 -10.36 -11.86 -10.56
C ILE A 33 -11.54 -11.25 -9.78
N GLU A 34 -11.40 -11.11 -8.47
CA GLU A 34 -12.50 -10.68 -7.59
C GLU A 34 -12.58 -9.16 -7.39
N PHE A 35 -11.58 -8.43 -7.89
CA PHE A 35 -11.49 -6.99 -7.78
C PHE A 35 -11.80 -6.28 -9.09
N GLY A 36 -12.23 -5.02 -8.99
CA GLY A 36 -12.62 -4.21 -10.14
C GLY A 36 -11.42 -3.77 -10.99
N ILE A 37 -11.65 -3.72 -12.30
CA ILE A 37 -10.74 -3.10 -13.26
C ILE A 37 -11.37 -1.78 -13.70
N LEU A 38 -10.64 -0.68 -13.54
CA LEU A 38 -11.01 0.65 -14.02
C LEU A 38 -10.16 0.97 -15.25
N LEU A 39 -10.77 1.60 -16.25
CA LEU A 39 -10.09 2.03 -17.47
C LEU A 39 -9.75 3.52 -17.32
N ASP A 40 -8.47 3.87 -17.45
CA ASP A 40 -7.96 5.23 -17.41
C ASP A 40 -7.75 5.72 -18.85
N GLU A 41 -8.86 5.84 -19.60
CA GLU A 41 -8.84 6.14 -21.04
C GLU A 41 -8.21 7.51 -21.35
N GLU A 42 -8.35 8.47 -20.43
CA GLU A 42 -7.81 9.83 -20.56
C GLU A 42 -6.38 9.97 -19.97
N GLY A 43 -5.87 8.89 -19.36
CA GLY A 43 -4.56 8.85 -18.70
C GLY A 43 -4.44 9.77 -17.49
N GLU A 44 -5.55 10.26 -16.93
CA GLU A 44 -5.55 11.20 -15.81
C GLU A 44 -4.98 10.55 -14.55
N VAL A 45 -5.34 9.29 -14.28
CA VAL A 45 -4.84 8.57 -13.10
C VAL A 45 -3.34 8.30 -13.27
N ALA A 46 -2.92 7.85 -14.45
CA ALA A 46 -1.50 7.63 -14.76
C ALA A 46 -0.68 8.91 -14.57
N LYS A 47 -1.18 10.06 -15.05
CA LYS A 47 -0.52 11.37 -14.87
C LYS A 47 -0.48 11.80 -13.40
N LEU A 48 -1.61 11.70 -12.69
CA LEU A 48 -1.72 12.10 -11.29
C LEU A 48 -0.75 11.33 -10.39
N TYR A 49 -0.61 10.03 -10.63
CA TYR A 49 0.30 9.16 -9.88
C TYR A 49 1.70 9.03 -10.51
N ASN A 50 2.00 9.78 -11.58
CA ASN A 50 3.27 9.76 -12.29
C ASN A 50 3.73 8.34 -12.70
N ILE A 51 2.83 7.57 -13.30
CA ILE A 51 3.06 6.19 -13.71
C ILE A 51 3.84 6.16 -15.03
N GLY A 52 5.14 5.82 -14.96
CA GLY A 52 5.99 5.66 -16.13
C GLY A 52 6.35 4.22 -16.50
N ILE A 53 6.06 3.25 -15.61
CA ILE A 53 6.47 1.84 -15.76
C ILE A 53 5.33 0.94 -15.32
N LEU A 54 5.08 -0.15 -16.06
CA LEU A 54 4.10 -1.17 -15.71
C LEU A 54 4.76 -2.52 -15.37
N PRO A 55 4.17 -3.31 -14.46
CA PRO A 55 3.12 -2.90 -13.53
C PRO A 55 3.68 -1.95 -12.46
N THR A 56 2.89 -0.97 -12.02
CA THR A 56 3.17 -0.19 -10.80
C THR A 56 2.10 -0.46 -9.76
N ILE A 57 2.51 -0.82 -8.54
CA ILE A 57 1.60 -1.11 -7.43
C ILE A 57 1.74 -0.02 -6.38
N ILE A 58 0.61 0.59 -5.98
CA ILE A 58 0.55 1.66 -4.99
C ILE A 58 -0.27 1.17 -3.80
N PHE A 59 0.29 1.29 -2.60
CA PHE A 59 -0.40 1.00 -1.35
C PHE A 59 -0.85 2.30 -0.70
N LEU A 60 -2.14 2.41 -0.44
CA LEU A 60 -2.77 3.51 0.29
C LEU A 60 -3.20 3.03 1.68
N ASP A 61 -3.19 3.92 2.67
CA ASP A 61 -3.86 3.67 3.96
C ASP A 61 -5.34 4.06 3.93
N LYS A 62 -6.03 3.91 5.07
CA LYS A 62 -7.44 4.28 5.24
C LYS A 62 -7.74 5.78 5.02
N ASN A 63 -6.72 6.64 5.05
CA ASN A 63 -6.84 8.06 4.77
C ASN A 63 -6.38 8.40 3.35
N LEU A 64 -6.22 7.38 2.48
CA LEU A 64 -5.75 7.48 1.10
C LEU A 64 -4.33 8.04 0.96
N VAL A 65 -3.51 7.93 2.02
CA VAL A 65 -2.12 8.36 1.98
C VAL A 65 -1.25 7.24 1.41
N VAL A 66 -0.45 7.57 0.39
CA VAL A 66 0.54 6.64 -0.19
C VAL A 66 1.54 6.19 0.88
N LYS A 67 1.62 4.89 1.10
CA LYS A 67 2.61 4.27 2.01
C LYS A 67 3.76 3.65 1.28
N ARG A 68 3.51 3.00 0.13
CA ARG A 68 4.54 2.36 -0.70
C ARG A 68 4.15 2.37 -2.17
N VAL A 69 5.17 2.40 -3.01
CA VAL A 69 5.07 2.28 -4.47
C VAL A 69 6.09 1.26 -4.95
N TYR A 70 5.67 0.35 -5.82
CA TYR A 70 6.52 -0.68 -6.43
C TYR A 70 6.41 -0.59 -7.96
N PRO A 71 7.28 0.19 -8.63
CA PRO A 71 7.29 0.27 -10.08
C PRO A 71 8.07 -0.90 -10.69
N GLY A 72 7.54 -1.48 -11.77
CA GLY A 72 8.21 -2.52 -12.55
C GLY A 72 8.51 -3.77 -11.74
N LEU A 73 7.47 -4.36 -11.15
CA LEU A 73 7.56 -5.40 -10.11
C LEU A 73 8.49 -6.58 -10.48
N ILE A 74 9.75 -6.51 -10.04
CA ILE A 74 10.74 -7.61 -10.15
C ILE A 74 10.58 -8.62 -9.00
N SER A 75 11.09 -9.84 -9.18
CA SER A 75 10.94 -10.94 -8.20
C SER A 75 11.30 -10.56 -6.75
N LYS A 76 12.37 -9.79 -6.54
CA LYS A 76 12.77 -9.30 -5.20
C LYS A 76 11.74 -8.34 -4.60
N GLN A 77 11.10 -7.50 -5.41
CA GLN A 77 10.06 -6.58 -4.97
C GLN A 77 8.75 -7.31 -4.66
N GLN A 78 8.46 -8.42 -5.35
CA GLN A 78 7.28 -9.26 -5.05
C GLN A 78 7.33 -9.79 -3.62
N THR A 79 8.48 -10.34 -3.19
CA THR A 79 8.64 -10.82 -1.80
C THR A 79 8.41 -9.71 -0.78
N LEU A 80 9.01 -8.53 -1.00
CA LEU A 80 8.83 -7.37 -0.11
C LEU A 80 7.38 -6.89 -0.07
N MET A 81 6.71 -6.88 -1.22
CA MET A 81 5.30 -6.54 -1.33
C MET A 81 4.44 -7.51 -0.51
N PHE A 82 4.63 -8.83 -0.65
CA PHE A 82 3.87 -9.81 0.12
C PHE A 82 4.12 -9.71 1.63
N GLN A 83 5.38 -9.49 2.04
CA GLN A 83 5.70 -9.23 3.45
C GLN A 83 4.96 -7.99 3.98
N TYR A 84 4.90 -6.93 3.17
CA TYR A 84 4.21 -5.70 3.55
C TYR A 84 2.68 -5.88 3.63
N ILE A 85 2.08 -6.61 2.69
CA ILE A 85 0.65 -6.97 2.75
C ILE A 85 0.36 -7.75 4.02
N ASN A 86 1.16 -8.79 4.32
CA ASN A 86 0.99 -9.59 5.52
C ASN A 86 1.10 -8.73 6.78
N TYR A 87 2.09 -7.85 6.86
CA TYR A 87 2.21 -6.90 7.97
C TYR A 87 0.95 -6.05 8.14
N LEU A 88 0.39 -5.49 7.07
CA LEU A 88 -0.84 -4.68 7.14
C LEU A 88 -2.06 -5.50 7.58
N LEU A 89 -2.19 -6.74 7.09
CA LEU A 89 -3.30 -7.63 7.44
C LEU A 89 -3.18 -8.21 8.86
N ASP A 90 -1.94 -8.45 9.31
CA ASP A 90 -1.59 -8.99 10.63
C ASP A 90 -1.51 -7.92 11.71
N CYS A 91 -1.42 -6.64 11.36
CA CYS A 91 -1.64 -5.50 12.26
C CYS A 91 -3.11 -5.44 12.70
N ARG A 92 -3.56 -6.49 13.39
CA ARG A 92 -4.67 -6.42 14.34
C ARG A 92 -4.30 -5.36 15.37
N GLU A 93 -5.13 -4.33 15.49
CA GLU A 93 -5.45 -3.62 16.74
C GLU A 93 -4.33 -3.55 17.79
N LYS A 94 -3.09 -3.23 17.40
CA LYS A 94 -2.16 -2.67 18.36
C LYS A 94 -2.59 -1.23 18.48
N GLU A 95 -3.63 -1.01 19.28
CA GLU A 95 -3.75 0.26 19.99
C GLU A 95 -2.34 0.57 20.47
N SER A 96 -1.81 1.68 19.99
CA SER A 96 -0.56 2.23 20.49
C SER A 96 -0.61 2.10 22.00
N PRO A 97 0.34 1.39 22.66
CA PRO A 97 0.34 1.31 24.11
C PRO A 97 0.23 2.76 24.58
N LYS A 98 -0.85 3.07 25.30
CA LYS A 98 -0.98 4.36 25.96
C LYS A 98 0.35 4.55 26.65
N LYS A 99 1.10 5.59 26.27
CA LYS A 99 2.25 6.01 27.07
C LYS A 99 1.65 6.21 28.45
N GLU A 100 1.86 5.27 29.36
CA GLU A 100 1.74 5.56 30.77
C GLU A 100 2.62 6.80 30.95
N GLU A 101 1.98 7.89 31.37
CA GLU A 101 2.70 9.06 31.81
C GLU A 101 3.67 8.55 32.87
N LYS A 102 4.95 8.43 32.51
CA LYS A 102 5.99 8.22 33.50
C LYS A 102 5.84 9.39 34.46
N GLU A 103 5.45 9.07 35.69
CA GLU A 103 5.52 9.99 36.81
C GLU A 103 6.82 10.78 36.68
N LYS A 104 6.69 12.11 36.66
CA LYS A 104 7.82 13.02 36.75
C LYS A 104 8.47 12.79 38.11
N ASN A 105 9.35 11.80 38.19
CA ASN A 105 10.32 11.74 39.28
C ASN A 105 11.18 12.99 39.15
N ASN A 106 10.95 13.91 40.07
CA ASN A 106 11.77 15.10 40.29
C ASN A 106 13.23 14.68 40.41
N CYS A 107 14.01 14.88 39.35
CA CYS A 107 15.46 14.90 39.46
C CYS A 107 15.89 16.32 39.86
N GLU A 108 15.67 16.67 41.13
CA GLU A 108 16.34 17.79 41.77
C GLU A 108 17.70 17.30 42.29
N GLY A 109 18.73 17.37 41.45
CA GLY A 109 20.10 17.10 41.87
C GLY A 109 21.05 16.91 40.68
N PRO A 110 22.28 17.43 40.74
CA PRO A 110 23.26 17.23 39.67
C PRO A 110 23.56 15.75 39.52
N CYS A 111 23.42 15.23 38.30
CA CYS A 111 23.75 13.85 37.98
C CYS A 111 25.24 13.61 38.21
N GLU A 112 25.60 12.78 39.18
CA GLU A 112 26.97 12.31 39.34
C GLU A 112 27.31 11.33 38.19
N PRO A 113 28.49 11.45 37.58
CA PRO A 113 28.92 10.52 36.55
C PRO A 113 29.15 9.12 37.16
N PRO A 114 28.87 8.05 36.42
CA PRO A 114 29.11 6.68 36.89
C PRO A 114 30.61 6.44 37.16
N PRO A 115 30.96 5.67 38.20
CA PRO A 115 32.35 5.43 38.57
C PRO A 115 33.04 4.50 37.56
N GLY A 116 34.20 4.93 37.03
CA GLY A 116 35.08 4.07 36.22
C GLY A 116 35.86 4.71 35.06
N TYR A 117 36.40 5.93 35.22
CA TYR A 117 37.53 6.40 34.40
C TYR A 117 38.82 6.34 35.20
#